data_AF-A0A0L0FC01-F1
#
_entry.id   AF-A0A0L0FC01-F1
#
_cell.length_a   1.000
_cell.length_b   1.000
_cell.length_c   1.000
_cell.angle_alpha   90.00
_cell.angle_beta   90.00
_cell.angle_gamma   90.00
#
_symmetry.space_group_name_H-M   'P 1'
#
loop_
_entity.id
_entity.type
_entity.pdbx_description
1 polymer ?
#
loop_
_entity_poly.entity_id
_entity_poly.type
_entity_poly.pdbx_seq_one_letter_code
_entity_poly.pdbx_strand_id
1 'polypeptide(L)'
;MGYVFIAFRSAADRDAAIEFFDGREICEGFIGKAKKAVYRKSKGKANKKEPTRKDDGEKIESTNTEVNTWYGLPQMSLWGAWEGVSRWWWGDWKGENGTSRSLQTGGNGNGNGTNICRNGAGCGLMKGNTEPNTCECEQDRAQHENLRKQHREKGRRDAQDALTDSISDQDDENKFGTRSGSTDANAKGVSGSGNSTTDILGSDPPLLSQLRPLDDLQLIERIRVLGLGAPERYATTRMLMEQLAEYYTEHPRTEVHVQGKSVPAHLLQGCLTSLDSMAWPPKRERRKVKADHYVVINMTKHYKDEYTPRVREACKALMDEMAPEYAFTHIAVTKNFVGSPHKDVLDTSFQFAISLGSFTDGGQLCVENTAGKCEGGTELFVVDTHNKLAKCDGRFIHWVRSYGGGDRYSLIFFTNSVQMSTPKTCAVFPNES
;
A
#
# COMPACT_ATOMS: atom_id res chain seq x y z
N MET A 1 18.47 -0.87 14.79
CA MET A 1 19.23 -1.76 13.87
C MET A 1 18.25 -2.76 13.30
N GLY A 2 17.99 -2.73 12.00
CA GLY A 2 17.19 -3.76 11.33
C GLY A 2 18.09 -4.90 10.85
N TYR A 3 17.54 -6.12 10.80
CA TYR A 3 18.22 -7.26 10.19
C TYR A 3 17.54 -7.59 8.86
N VAL A 4 18.33 -7.86 7.81
CA VAL A 4 17.83 -8.38 6.53
C VAL A 4 18.30 -9.82 6.38
N PHE A 5 17.35 -10.72 6.13
CA PHE A 5 17.66 -12.13 5.83
C PHE A 5 17.68 -12.34 4.33
N ILE A 6 18.85 -12.72 3.79
CA ILE A 6 19.02 -13.05 2.37
C ILE A 6 19.24 -14.56 2.25
N ALA A 7 18.43 -15.23 1.43
CA ALA A 7 18.54 -16.66 1.16
C ALA A 7 19.22 -16.89 -0.20
N PHE A 8 20.26 -17.71 -0.20
CA PHE A 8 21.06 -18.03 -1.39
C PHE A 8 20.79 -19.45 -1.88
N ARG A 9 20.94 -19.68 -3.20
CA ARG A 9 20.72 -21.00 -3.81
C ARG A 9 21.91 -21.94 -3.63
N SER A 10 23.09 -21.38 -3.41
CA SER A 10 24.35 -22.11 -3.23
C SER A 10 25.27 -21.37 -2.26
N ALA A 11 26.30 -22.07 -1.76
CA ALA A 11 27.33 -21.46 -0.93
C ALA A 11 28.14 -20.41 -1.73
N ALA A 12 28.40 -20.65 -3.01
CA ALA A 12 29.10 -19.71 -3.88
C ALA A 12 28.34 -18.38 -4.03
N ASP A 13 27.00 -18.43 -4.19
CA ASP A 13 26.18 -17.21 -4.27
C ASP A 13 26.19 -16.42 -2.95
N ARG A 14 26.23 -17.12 -1.81
CA ARG A 14 26.36 -16.50 -0.49
C ARG A 14 27.71 -15.82 -0.35
N ASP A 15 28.79 -16.50 -0.71
CA ASP A 15 30.15 -16.00 -0.50
C ASP A 15 30.42 -14.78 -1.39
N ALA A 16 29.98 -14.81 -2.66
CA ALA A 16 30.02 -13.65 -3.55
C ALA A 16 29.19 -12.46 -3.03
N ALA A 17 28.05 -12.73 -2.37
CA ALA A 17 27.24 -11.69 -1.78
C ALA A 17 27.87 -11.11 -0.50
N ILE A 18 28.48 -11.94 0.35
CA ILE A 18 29.23 -11.47 1.53
C ILE A 18 30.36 -10.55 1.09
N GLU A 19 31.16 -10.97 0.12
CA GLU A 19 32.24 -10.14 -0.45
C GLU A 19 31.69 -8.83 -1.05
N PHE A 20 30.54 -8.89 -1.73
CA PHE A 20 29.90 -7.69 -2.29
C PHE A 20 29.42 -6.71 -1.21
N PHE A 21 28.89 -7.21 -0.09
CA PHE A 21 28.33 -6.37 1.00
C PHE A 21 29.36 -6.01 2.08
N ASP A 22 30.53 -6.64 2.10
CA ASP A 22 31.55 -6.36 3.12
C ASP A 22 31.96 -4.88 3.08
N GLY A 23 31.82 -4.22 4.24
CA GLY A 23 32.06 -2.79 4.40
C GLY A 23 31.07 -1.84 3.71
N ARG A 24 29.95 -2.33 3.12
CA ARG A 24 28.96 -1.48 2.45
C ARG A 24 27.70 -1.28 3.29
N GLU A 25 27.23 -0.04 3.40
CA GLU A 25 25.92 0.26 3.96
C GLU A 25 24.82 -0.02 2.92
N ILE A 26 23.80 -0.78 3.33
CA ILE A 26 22.63 -1.07 2.50
C ILE A 26 21.57 0.00 2.80
N CYS A 27 21.49 1.03 1.97
CA CYS A 27 20.43 2.04 2.07
C CYS A 27 19.07 1.51 1.58
N GLU A 28 17.98 2.11 2.06
CA GLU A 28 16.63 1.83 1.54
C GLU A 28 16.57 2.00 0.02
N GLY A 29 16.01 0.99 -0.67
CA GLY A 29 15.86 0.96 -2.13
C GLY A 29 16.74 -0.04 -2.88
N PHE A 30 17.74 -0.66 -2.22
CA PHE A 30 18.66 -1.61 -2.88
C PHE A 30 18.01 -2.96 -3.24
N ILE A 31 16.88 -3.33 -2.63
CA ILE A 31 16.17 -4.61 -2.85
C ILE A 31 15.25 -4.51 -4.08
N GLY A 32 15.79 -4.02 -5.19
CA GLY A 32 15.05 -3.85 -6.44
C GLY A 32 15.70 -4.65 -7.56
N LYS A 33 15.57 -5.99 -7.54
CA LYS A 33 15.63 -6.95 -8.69
C LYS A 33 16.22 -8.33 -8.29
N ALA A 34 15.57 -9.07 -7.41
CA ALA A 34 15.75 -10.53 -7.39
C ALA A 34 14.62 -11.17 -8.23
N LYS A 35 14.90 -11.47 -9.50
CA LYS A 35 13.92 -12.12 -10.41
C LYS A 35 13.46 -13.46 -9.81
N LYS A 36 12.15 -13.60 -9.56
CA LYS A 36 11.49 -14.90 -9.30
C LYS A 36 11.74 -15.82 -10.50
N ALA A 37 12.72 -16.71 -10.42
CA ALA A 37 12.83 -17.82 -11.36
C ALA A 37 11.81 -18.89 -10.92
N VAL A 38 10.66 -18.92 -11.61
CA VAL A 38 9.63 -19.94 -11.40
C VAL A 38 10.15 -21.28 -11.96
N TYR A 39 10.34 -22.24 -11.07
CA TYR A 39 10.73 -23.61 -11.42
C TYR A 39 9.56 -24.32 -12.14
N ARG A 40 9.58 -24.36 -13.47
CA ARG A 40 8.67 -25.23 -14.27
C ARG A 40 9.30 -26.61 -14.38
N LYS A 41 8.78 -27.56 -13.60
CA LYS A 41 9.10 -28.99 -13.71
C LYS A 41 8.38 -29.53 -14.95
N SER A 42 9.08 -29.70 -16.07
CA SER A 42 8.53 -30.36 -17.26
C SER A 42 8.36 -31.86 -16.97
N LYS A 43 7.11 -32.29 -16.74
CA LYS A 43 6.77 -33.71 -16.82
C LYS A 43 6.67 -34.09 -18.29
N GLY A 44 7.72 -34.68 -18.83
CA GLY A 44 7.67 -35.36 -20.12
C GLY A 44 6.70 -36.55 -20.04
N LYS A 45 5.59 -36.49 -20.77
CA LYS A 45 4.78 -37.66 -21.12
C LYS A 45 5.13 -38.03 -22.56
N ALA A 46 5.85 -39.14 -22.72
CA ALA A 46 6.03 -39.80 -24.00
C ALA A 46 4.73 -40.54 -24.35
N ASN A 47 4.05 -40.12 -25.42
CA ASN A 47 3.04 -40.92 -26.08
C ASN A 47 3.59 -41.38 -27.43
N LYS A 48 3.95 -42.66 -27.49
CA LYS A 48 4.17 -43.41 -28.73
C LYS A 48 2.80 -43.79 -29.29
N LYS A 49 2.46 -43.35 -30.50
CA LYS A 49 1.50 -44.04 -31.37
C LYS A 49 2.08 -44.07 -32.78
N GLU A 50 2.27 -45.29 -33.28
CA GLU A 50 2.62 -45.60 -34.67
C GLU A 50 1.44 -45.31 -35.61
N PRO A 51 1.71 -45.03 -36.90
CA PRO A 51 0.69 -44.80 -37.90
C PRO A 51 0.28 -46.11 -38.60
N THR A 52 -1.03 -46.26 -38.84
CA THR A 52 -1.54 -47.21 -39.83
C THR A 52 -1.99 -46.44 -41.07
N ARG A 53 -1.56 -46.97 -42.21
CA ARG A 53 -1.76 -46.51 -43.59
C ARG A 53 -3.01 -47.18 -44.17
N LYS A 54 -3.77 -46.44 -44.99
CA LYS A 54 -4.59 -46.85 -46.15
C LYS A 54 -5.31 -45.56 -46.62
N ASP A 55 -4.88 -44.96 -47.73
CA ASP A 55 -5.12 -45.31 -49.13
C ASP A 55 -6.47 -44.78 -49.66
N ASP A 56 -6.34 -44.10 -50.80
CA ASP A 56 -7.29 -43.90 -51.90
C ASP A 56 -8.18 -42.64 -51.94
N GLY A 57 -7.98 -41.85 -53.01
CA GLY A 57 -9.11 -41.28 -53.76
C GLY A 57 -9.02 -39.82 -54.20
N GLU A 58 -8.43 -39.59 -55.39
CA GLU A 58 -8.87 -38.65 -56.46
C GLU A 58 -8.95 -37.11 -56.20
N LYS A 59 -8.12 -36.31 -56.91
CA LYS A 59 -8.38 -35.54 -58.19
C LYS A 59 -9.19 -34.24 -57.93
N ILE A 60 -8.93 -33.04 -58.47
CA ILE A 60 -8.29 -32.53 -59.70
C ILE A 60 -7.86 -31.06 -59.45
N GLU A 61 -6.88 -30.67 -60.26
CA GLU A 61 -6.28 -29.36 -60.62
C GLU A 61 -7.13 -28.07 -60.51
N SER A 62 -6.44 -26.97 -60.17
CA SER A 62 -6.40 -25.79 -61.07
C SER A 62 -5.22 -24.87 -60.73
N THR A 63 -4.44 -24.56 -61.75
CA THR A 63 -3.27 -23.67 -61.83
C THR A 63 -3.65 -22.18 -61.82
N ASN A 64 -2.75 -21.31 -61.34
CA ASN A 64 -2.18 -20.25 -62.20
C ASN A 64 -1.04 -19.46 -61.55
N THR A 65 -0.20 -19.01 -62.46
CA THR A 65 1.21 -18.65 -62.35
C THR A 65 1.43 -17.15 -62.19
N GLU A 66 2.60 -16.82 -61.63
CA GLU A 66 3.31 -15.55 -61.54
C GLU A 66 3.26 -14.65 -62.79
N VAL A 67 3.41 -13.32 -62.59
CA VAL A 67 4.32 -12.45 -63.38
C VAL A 67 4.80 -11.25 -62.53
N ASN A 68 6.13 -11.05 -62.50
CA ASN A 68 6.88 -9.88 -62.02
C ASN A 68 6.81 -8.69 -62.99
N THR A 69 6.93 -7.43 -62.51
CA THR A 69 7.91 -6.46 -63.05
C THR A 69 8.03 -5.14 -62.26
N TRP A 70 9.23 -4.58 -62.35
CA TRP A 70 9.83 -3.40 -61.70
C TRP A 70 9.63 -2.07 -62.46
N TYR A 71 10.07 -0.97 -61.80
CA TYR A 71 10.49 0.39 -62.24
C TYR A 71 9.68 1.47 -61.47
N GLY A 72 10.21 2.54 -60.87
CA GLY A 72 11.55 3.11 -60.71
C GLY A 72 11.43 4.38 -59.85
N LEU A 73 12.53 4.79 -59.18
CA LEU A 73 12.66 6.00 -58.34
C LEU A 73 12.55 7.32 -59.16
N PRO A 74 12.37 8.49 -58.51
CA PRO A 74 13.54 9.25 -58.04
C PRO A 74 13.42 9.85 -56.62
N GLN A 75 14.61 10.19 -56.12
CA GLN A 75 15.00 10.78 -54.83
C GLN A 75 14.24 12.05 -54.41
N MET A 76 14.05 12.25 -53.10
CA MET A 76 14.71 13.33 -52.35
C MET A 76 14.65 13.10 -50.83
N SER A 77 15.80 13.36 -50.21
CA SER A 77 16.24 13.40 -48.80
C SER A 77 15.47 14.40 -47.91
N LEU A 78 15.44 14.42 -46.56
CA LEU A 78 16.48 14.28 -45.50
C LEU A 78 15.78 14.18 -44.10
N TRP A 79 16.46 13.52 -43.15
CA TRP A 79 16.36 13.55 -41.65
C TRP A 79 15.20 12.79 -40.97
N GLY A 80 15.38 11.79 -40.09
CA GLY A 80 16.56 11.14 -39.51
C GLY A 80 16.60 11.22 -37.97
N ALA A 81 16.18 10.16 -37.25
CA ALA A 81 16.62 9.78 -35.88
C ALA A 81 15.98 8.41 -35.50
N TRP A 82 16.64 7.26 -35.72
CA TRP A 82 17.59 6.53 -34.85
C TRP A 82 16.95 5.72 -33.70
N GLU A 83 16.83 4.40 -33.92
CA GLU A 83 16.89 3.33 -32.91
C GLU A 83 18.35 2.88 -32.73
N GLY A 84 18.74 2.40 -31.53
CA GLY A 84 19.97 1.62 -31.39
C GLY A 84 20.62 1.50 -30.00
N VAL A 85 20.07 0.60 -29.18
CA VAL A 85 20.74 -0.44 -28.35
C VAL A 85 22.22 -0.25 -27.91
N SER A 86 22.37 -0.17 -26.57
CA SER A 86 23.42 -0.73 -25.68
C SER A 86 24.92 -0.48 -25.91
N ARG A 87 25.59 0.13 -24.91
CA ARG A 87 26.89 -0.35 -24.38
C ARG A 87 27.23 0.25 -23.01
N TRP A 88 27.91 -0.58 -22.21
CA TRP A 88 28.47 -0.31 -20.90
C TRP A 88 29.60 0.74 -20.95
N TRP A 89 29.75 1.56 -19.90
CA TRP A 89 31.08 1.97 -19.44
C TRP A 89 31.09 2.48 -18.00
N TRP A 90 32.13 2.09 -17.27
CA TRP A 90 32.57 2.61 -15.98
C TRP A 90 33.18 4.00 -16.15
N GLY A 91 32.93 4.92 -15.22
CA GLY A 91 33.60 6.20 -15.13
C GLY A 91 34.59 6.22 -13.96
N ASP A 92 35.86 6.00 -14.29
CA ASP A 92 37.00 6.30 -13.43
C ASP A 92 37.05 7.80 -13.10
N TRP A 93 37.12 8.11 -11.81
CA TRP A 93 37.44 9.44 -11.30
C TRP A 93 38.97 9.59 -11.27
N LYS A 94 39.54 10.26 -12.26
CA LYS A 94 40.91 10.80 -12.18
C LYS A 94 40.85 12.26 -11.73
N GLY A 95 41.54 12.53 -10.63
CA GLY A 95 41.85 13.89 -10.20
C GLY A 95 42.95 14.52 -11.03
N GLU A 96 43.11 15.84 -10.88
CA GLU A 96 44.40 16.53 -10.81
C GLU A 96 44.22 17.97 -10.28
N ASN A 97 44.97 18.25 -9.21
CA ASN A 97 45.83 19.40 -8.91
C ASN A 97 45.34 20.85 -8.68
N GLY A 98 45.80 21.37 -7.53
CA GLY A 98 46.14 22.78 -7.22
C GLY A 98 45.57 23.20 -5.86
N THR A 99 46.29 23.70 -4.84
CA THR A 99 47.69 24.13 -4.67
C THR A 99 47.96 24.28 -3.16
N SER A 100 49.14 23.82 -2.74
CA SER A 100 50.02 24.25 -1.63
C SER A 100 49.55 25.26 -0.55
N ARG A 101 49.70 24.88 0.73
CA ARG A 101 50.45 25.67 1.73
C ARG A 101 51.07 24.79 2.82
N SER A 102 52.33 25.08 3.09
CA SER A 102 53.24 24.49 4.06
C SER A 102 52.90 24.82 5.51
N LEU A 103 53.14 23.88 6.43
CA LEU A 103 53.78 24.18 7.71
C LEU A 103 54.41 22.90 8.28
N GLN A 104 55.72 22.99 8.50
CA GLN A 104 56.56 22.00 9.18
C GLN A 104 56.39 22.07 10.70
N THR A 105 56.69 20.93 11.33
CA THR A 105 57.26 20.63 12.67
C THR A 105 56.48 19.45 13.23
N GLY A 106 57.03 18.34 13.71
CA GLY A 106 58.39 17.89 13.99
C GLY A 106 58.27 16.78 15.05
N GLY A 107 59.09 15.73 14.97
CA GLY A 107 59.46 14.93 16.15
C GLY A 107 58.89 13.51 16.30
N ASN A 108 59.76 12.54 15.99
CA ASN A 108 60.10 11.32 16.75
C ASN A 108 59.03 10.45 17.44
N GLY A 109 59.10 9.14 17.17
CA GLY A 109 58.64 8.12 18.11
C GLY A 109 58.61 6.70 17.56
N ASN A 110 59.75 5.99 17.65
CA ASN A 110 59.86 4.53 17.49
C ASN A 110 58.88 3.77 18.41
N GLY A 111 58.32 2.65 17.93
CA GLY A 111 57.57 1.73 18.79
C GLY A 111 57.11 0.45 18.07
N ASN A 112 57.97 -0.58 18.09
CA ASN A 112 57.62 -1.96 17.77
C ASN A 112 56.45 -2.45 18.65
N GLY A 113 55.39 -2.97 18.03
CA GLY A 113 54.27 -3.64 18.70
C GLY A 113 54.22 -5.12 18.33
N THR A 114 54.69 -5.95 19.26
CA THR A 114 54.74 -7.42 19.23
C THR A 114 53.37 -8.07 19.41
N ASN A 115 53.17 -9.20 18.73
CA ASN A 115 52.06 -10.14 18.90
C ASN A 115 52.03 -10.72 20.32
N ILE A 116 50.87 -10.65 20.98
CA ILE A 116 50.57 -11.34 22.24
C ILE A 116 49.72 -12.57 21.92
N CYS A 117 50.34 -13.75 21.95
CA CYS A 117 49.65 -15.02 22.13
C CYS A 117 49.47 -15.26 23.63
N ARG A 118 48.24 -15.54 24.09
CA ARG A 118 47.97 -16.02 25.45
C ARG A 118 47.25 -17.38 25.42
N ASN A 119 47.89 -18.28 26.17
CA ASN A 119 47.35 -19.36 26.98
C ASN A 119 46.88 -20.65 26.29
N GLY A 120 47.78 -21.65 26.38
CA GLY A 120 47.44 -23.06 26.38
C GLY A 120 46.83 -23.48 27.72
N ALA A 121 45.90 -24.44 27.64
CA ALA A 121 45.49 -25.30 28.74
C ALA A 121 45.59 -26.75 28.27
N GLY A 122 46.14 -27.61 29.13
CA GLY A 122 46.64 -28.94 28.80
C GLY A 122 45.56 -30.00 28.55
N CYS A 123 45.93 -30.96 27.69
CA CYS A 123 45.18 -32.20 27.48
C CYS A 123 45.69 -33.29 28.42
N GLY A 124 44.83 -33.72 29.36
CA GLY A 124 44.96 -34.98 30.07
C GLY A 124 44.28 -36.11 29.32
N LEU A 125 45.01 -37.20 29.06
CA LEU A 125 44.48 -38.47 28.58
C LEU A 125 43.59 -39.14 29.65
N MET A 126 42.38 -39.55 29.28
CA MET A 126 41.65 -40.67 29.90
C MET A 126 40.93 -41.46 28.80
N LYS A 127 41.17 -42.77 28.77
CA LYS A 127 40.46 -43.76 27.94
C LYS A 127 39.22 -44.24 28.69
N GLY A 128 38.11 -44.48 27.99
CA GLY A 128 37.10 -45.46 28.41
C GLY A 128 35.63 -45.13 28.10
N ASN A 129 35.02 -46.03 27.34
CA ASN A 129 33.58 -46.40 27.28
C ASN A 129 32.56 -45.50 26.57
N THR A 130 32.23 -45.92 25.35
CA THR A 130 30.89 -46.18 24.78
C THR A 130 29.67 -45.43 25.34
N GLU A 131 29.19 -44.44 24.58
CA GLU A 131 27.82 -44.28 24.08
C GLU A 131 27.80 -43.13 23.04
N PRO A 132 27.00 -43.20 21.95
CA PRO A 132 26.96 -42.14 20.95
C PRO A 132 26.14 -40.95 21.48
N ASN A 133 26.82 -40.01 22.13
CA ASN A 133 26.24 -38.70 22.44
C ASN A 133 25.99 -37.95 21.12
N THR A 134 24.71 -37.78 20.79
CA THR A 134 24.29 -36.84 19.75
C THR A 134 24.65 -35.44 20.21
N CYS A 135 25.38 -34.72 19.35
CA CYS A 135 25.86 -33.36 19.59
C CYS A 135 24.66 -32.45 19.93
N GLU A 136 24.74 -31.65 20.99
CA GLU A 136 23.71 -30.67 21.41
C GLU A 136 23.23 -29.78 20.24
N CYS A 137 24.08 -29.55 19.24
CA CYS A 137 23.76 -28.84 18.01
C CYS A 137 22.64 -29.50 17.16
N GLU A 138 22.48 -30.82 17.20
CA GLU A 138 21.39 -31.51 16.49
C GLU A 138 20.06 -31.40 17.23
N GLN A 139 20.09 -31.37 18.56
CA GLN A 139 18.89 -31.18 19.38
C GLN A 139 18.35 -29.75 19.24
N ASP A 140 19.24 -28.75 19.24
CA ASP A 140 18.88 -27.34 18.99
C ASP A 140 18.35 -27.13 17.56
N ARG A 141 18.94 -27.82 16.58
CA ARG A 141 18.46 -27.77 15.19
C ARG A 141 17.07 -28.39 15.05
N ALA A 142 16.81 -29.52 15.72
CA ALA A 142 15.49 -30.16 15.72
C ALA A 142 14.44 -29.31 16.44
N GLN A 143 14.78 -28.67 17.57
CA GLN A 143 13.89 -27.73 18.26
C GLN A 143 13.58 -26.51 17.40
N HIS A 144 14.59 -25.93 16.75
CA HIS A 144 14.42 -24.78 15.87
C HIS A 144 13.59 -25.12 14.61
N GLU A 145 13.74 -26.32 14.06
CA GLU A 145 12.93 -26.79 12.93
C GLU A 145 11.47 -27.07 13.34
N ASN A 146 11.24 -27.57 14.56
CA ASN A 146 9.90 -27.70 15.13
C ASN A 146 9.23 -26.35 15.35
N LEU A 147 9.95 -25.35 15.89
CA LEU A 147 9.44 -23.98 16.02
C LEU A 147 9.06 -23.38 14.66
N ARG A 148 9.88 -23.61 13.63
CA ARG A 148 9.56 -23.18 12.25
C ARG A 148 8.30 -23.83 11.69
N LYS A 149 8.07 -25.12 11.97
CA LYS A 149 6.83 -25.81 11.58
C LYS A 149 5.62 -25.25 12.32
N GLN A 150 5.74 -25.02 13.62
CA GLN A 150 4.68 -24.41 14.43
C GLN A 150 4.31 -23.00 13.95
N HIS A 151 5.29 -22.15 13.62
CA HIS A 151 5.03 -20.81 13.07
C HIS A 151 4.36 -20.86 11.68
N ARG A 152 4.73 -21.81 10.81
CA ARG A 152 4.08 -21.99 9.51
C ARG A 152 2.65 -22.47 9.65
N GLU A 153 2.39 -23.42 10.54
CA GLU A 153 1.05 -23.92 10.82
C GLU A 153 0.19 -22.87 11.53
N LYS A 154 0.78 -22.04 12.40
CA LYS A 154 0.11 -20.89 12.99
C LYS A 154 -0.27 -19.87 11.93
N GLY A 155 0.67 -19.42 11.10
CA GLY A 155 0.35 -18.48 10.00
C GLY A 155 -0.66 -19.03 8.99
N ARG A 156 -0.71 -20.36 8.80
CA ARG A 156 -1.74 -21.00 7.96
C ARG A 156 -3.10 -21.05 8.65
N ARG A 157 -3.14 -21.25 9.97
CA ARG A 157 -4.35 -21.15 10.80
C ARG A 157 -4.82 -19.72 10.86
N ASP A 158 -3.97 -18.76 11.23
CA ASP A 158 -4.31 -17.33 11.28
C ASP A 158 -4.82 -16.80 9.92
N ALA A 159 -4.25 -17.27 8.79
CA ALA A 159 -4.76 -16.91 7.46
C ALA A 159 -6.09 -17.59 7.09
N GLN A 160 -6.35 -18.78 7.65
CA GLN A 160 -7.61 -19.51 7.47
C GLN A 160 -8.69 -18.97 8.41
N ASP A 161 -8.33 -18.59 9.63
CA ASP A 161 -9.14 -17.94 10.65
C ASP A 161 -9.49 -16.52 10.22
N ALA A 162 -8.56 -15.73 9.67
CA ALA A 162 -8.90 -14.44 9.04
C ALA A 162 -9.83 -14.58 7.82
N LEU A 163 -9.81 -15.73 7.13
CA LEU A 163 -10.71 -16.04 6.03
C LEU A 163 -12.09 -16.53 6.54
N THR A 164 -12.17 -17.17 7.70
CA THR A 164 -13.42 -17.62 8.32
C THR A 164 -14.06 -16.56 9.21
N ASP A 165 -13.31 -15.71 9.91
CA ASP A 165 -13.79 -14.57 10.69
C ASP A 165 -14.39 -13.48 9.77
N SER A 166 -13.83 -13.33 8.57
CA SER A 166 -14.44 -12.49 7.52
C SER A 166 -15.71 -13.11 6.91
N ILE A 167 -16.07 -14.34 7.28
CA ILE A 167 -17.33 -15.03 6.94
C ILE A 167 -18.28 -15.09 8.15
N SER A 168 -17.78 -15.21 9.39
CA SER A 168 -18.61 -15.33 10.61
C SER A 168 -19.03 -14.01 11.26
N ASP A 169 -18.38 -12.88 10.97
CA ASP A 169 -18.85 -11.54 11.37
C ASP A 169 -20.19 -11.14 10.70
N GLN A 170 -20.79 -12.03 9.88
CA GLN A 170 -22.14 -11.88 9.33
C GLN A 170 -23.25 -12.56 10.14
N ASP A 171 -22.93 -13.44 11.11
CA ASP A 171 -23.95 -14.29 11.76
C ASP A 171 -24.17 -14.05 13.27
N ASP A 172 -23.30 -13.30 13.96
CA ASP A 172 -23.41 -13.13 15.42
C ASP A 172 -24.33 -11.99 15.89
N GLU A 173 -24.86 -11.15 15.01
CA GLU A 173 -25.89 -10.15 15.39
C GLU A 173 -27.35 -10.63 15.21
N ASN A 174 -27.60 -11.86 14.75
CA ASN A 174 -28.95 -12.29 14.37
C ASN A 174 -29.57 -13.41 15.23
N LYS A 175 -29.08 -13.61 16.46
CA LYS A 175 -29.54 -14.70 17.33
C LYS A 175 -30.32 -14.27 18.58
N PHE A 176 -31.17 -13.26 18.46
CA PHE A 176 -32.27 -13.05 19.41
C PHE A 176 -33.50 -12.48 18.70
N GLY A 177 -34.54 -13.30 18.54
CA GLY A 177 -35.88 -12.82 18.15
C GLY A 177 -36.62 -13.68 17.13
N THR A 178 -37.24 -14.79 17.57
CA THR A 178 -38.37 -15.38 16.84
C THR A 178 -39.57 -15.51 17.77
N ARG A 179 -40.61 -14.68 17.57
CA ARG A 179 -42.01 -15.14 17.39
C ARG A 179 -43.01 -13.98 17.18
N SER A 180 -44.09 -14.35 16.48
CA SER A 180 -45.29 -13.59 16.07
C SER A 180 -45.01 -12.55 14.97
N GLY A 181 -45.57 -12.60 13.75
CA GLY A 181 -46.74 -13.30 13.24
C GLY A 181 -47.93 -12.35 13.14
N SER A 182 -48.02 -11.55 12.08
CA SER A 182 -49.27 -10.97 11.58
C SER A 182 -49.05 -10.43 10.17
N THR A 183 -49.90 -10.87 9.25
CA THR A 183 -50.09 -10.34 7.90
C THR A 183 -50.71 -8.94 7.98
N ASP A 184 -50.25 -7.99 7.18
CA ASP A 184 -51.11 -7.14 6.34
C ASP A 184 -50.29 -6.20 5.44
N ALA A 185 -50.91 -5.86 4.31
CA ALA A 185 -50.29 -5.28 3.13
C ALA A 185 -50.24 -3.74 3.13
N ASN A 186 -49.29 -3.23 2.33
CA ASN A 186 -49.39 -2.00 1.52
C ASN A 186 -49.14 -0.64 2.22
N ALA A 187 -47.92 -0.08 2.06
CA ALA A 187 -47.68 1.32 1.71
C ALA A 187 -46.17 1.62 1.53
N LYS A 188 -45.87 2.42 0.50
CA LYS A 188 -44.54 2.96 0.18
C LYS A 188 -44.01 3.86 1.31
N GLY A 189 -42.78 3.61 1.74
CA GLY A 189 -41.98 4.50 2.57
C GLY A 189 -40.60 3.88 2.77
N VAL A 190 -39.59 4.40 2.08
CA VAL A 190 -38.19 4.01 2.28
C VAL A 190 -37.72 4.64 3.59
N SER A 191 -37.94 3.94 4.70
CA SER A 191 -37.31 4.20 5.99
C SER A 191 -36.28 3.10 6.24
N GLY A 192 -35.00 3.41 6.04
CA GLY A 192 -33.92 2.52 6.43
C GLY A 192 -33.91 2.36 7.95
N SER A 193 -34.27 1.18 8.44
CA SER A 193 -34.04 0.80 9.85
C SER A 193 -32.54 0.66 10.07
N GLY A 194 -31.90 1.30 11.04
CA GLY A 194 -32.41 1.61 12.37
C GLY A 194 -31.71 0.74 13.42
N ASN A 195 -30.38 0.69 13.39
CA ASN A 195 -29.56 0.55 14.61
C ASN A 195 -28.86 1.89 14.79
N SER A 196 -29.66 2.93 15.05
CA SER A 196 -29.16 4.25 15.39
C SER A 196 -28.86 4.24 16.89
N THR A 197 -27.64 3.85 17.24
CA THR A 197 -26.92 4.73 18.17
C THR A 197 -27.10 6.14 17.62
N THR A 198 -27.54 7.07 18.45
CA THR A 198 -27.67 8.46 18.05
C THR A 198 -26.29 8.94 17.66
N ASP A 199 -25.94 8.81 16.37
CA ASP A 199 -24.66 9.25 15.84
C ASP A 199 -24.64 10.75 16.06
N ILE A 200 -23.92 11.16 17.10
CA ILE A 200 -23.74 12.55 17.46
C ILE A 200 -23.15 13.22 16.23
N LEU A 201 -23.83 14.20 15.66
CA LEU A 201 -23.36 14.87 14.44
C LEU A 201 -21.96 15.45 14.68
N GLY A 202 -21.05 15.22 13.72
CA GLY A 202 -19.65 15.61 13.86
C GLY A 202 -18.81 14.71 14.76
N SER A 203 -19.31 13.56 15.24
CA SER A 203 -18.54 12.66 16.08
C SER A 203 -17.52 11.85 15.29
N ASP A 204 -16.41 11.55 15.96
CA ASP A 204 -15.46 10.54 15.52
C ASP A 204 -16.01 9.11 15.69
N PRO A 205 -15.55 8.15 14.87
CA PRO A 205 -15.81 6.73 15.14
C PRO A 205 -15.17 6.30 16.46
N PRO A 206 -15.56 5.16 17.06
CA PRO A 206 -14.93 4.67 18.29
C PRO A 206 -13.40 4.53 18.17
N LEU A 207 -12.64 4.81 19.23
CA LEU A 207 -11.17 4.77 19.23
C LEU A 207 -10.60 3.43 18.75
N LEU A 208 -11.19 2.30 19.16
CA LEU A 208 -10.79 1.00 18.66
C LEU A 208 -10.92 0.91 17.14
N SER A 209 -12.00 1.44 16.55
CA SER A 209 -12.16 1.48 15.09
C SER A 209 -11.09 2.33 14.41
N GLN A 210 -10.66 3.43 15.06
CA GLN A 210 -9.61 4.31 14.54
C GLN A 210 -8.22 3.65 14.51
N LEU A 211 -7.96 2.73 15.45
CA LEU A 211 -6.68 2.03 15.55
C LEU A 211 -6.57 0.79 14.64
N ARG A 212 -7.70 0.26 14.14
CA ARG A 212 -7.74 -0.92 13.25
C ARG A 212 -6.83 -0.86 12.02
N PRO A 213 -6.57 0.31 11.40
CA PRO A 213 -5.67 0.36 10.23
C PRO A 213 -4.20 0.09 10.58
N LEU A 214 -3.80 0.14 11.85
CA LEU A 214 -2.43 -0.13 12.27
C LEU A 214 -2.16 -1.63 12.32
N ASP A 215 -0.96 -2.02 11.90
CA ASP A 215 -0.45 -3.38 12.18
C ASP A 215 0.19 -3.46 13.58
N ASP A 216 0.49 -4.68 14.03
CA ASP A 216 1.06 -4.93 15.35
C ASP A 216 2.35 -4.14 15.60
N LEU A 217 3.22 -3.99 14.59
CA LEU A 217 4.48 -3.26 14.76
C LEU A 217 4.21 -1.77 14.97
N GLN A 218 3.26 -1.20 14.23
CA GLN A 218 2.86 0.20 14.40
C GLN A 218 2.20 0.44 15.76
N LEU A 219 1.37 -0.49 16.24
CA LEU A 219 0.74 -0.40 17.57
C LEU A 219 1.79 -0.47 18.68
N ILE A 220 2.70 -1.43 18.63
CA ILE A 220 3.81 -1.59 19.59
C ILE A 220 4.68 -0.34 19.60
N GLU A 221 4.98 0.22 18.42
CA GLU A 221 5.81 1.42 18.31
C GLU A 221 5.13 2.63 18.95
N ARG A 222 3.82 2.82 18.75
CA ARG A 222 3.06 3.88 19.43
C ARG A 222 3.10 3.72 20.95
N ILE A 223 2.84 2.51 21.46
CA ILE A 223 2.91 2.20 22.90
C ILE A 223 4.28 2.56 23.47
N ARG A 224 5.35 2.20 22.74
CA ARG A 224 6.74 2.51 23.12
C ARG A 224 7.01 4.01 23.15
N VAL A 225 6.63 4.75 22.11
CA VAL A 225 6.84 6.20 22.00
C VAL A 225 6.07 6.96 23.08
N LEU A 226 4.87 6.50 23.43
CA LEU A 226 4.02 7.08 24.46
C LEU A 226 4.46 6.72 25.89
N GLY A 227 5.46 5.85 26.05
CA GLY A 227 5.99 5.47 27.36
C GLY A 227 5.05 4.57 28.16
N LEU A 228 4.14 3.82 27.50
CA LEU A 228 3.14 2.95 28.15
C LEU A 228 3.71 1.60 28.60
N GLY A 229 5.04 1.48 28.68
CA GLY A 229 5.74 0.24 28.94
C GLY A 229 5.88 -0.64 27.70
N ALA A 230 6.70 -1.70 27.80
CA ALA A 230 6.76 -2.70 26.75
C ALA A 230 5.48 -3.57 26.81
N PRO A 231 4.81 -3.81 25.68
CA PRO A 231 3.67 -4.72 25.67
C PRO A 231 4.12 -6.12 26.09
N GLU A 232 3.20 -6.89 26.68
CA GLU A 232 3.48 -8.28 27.04
C GLU A 232 3.97 -9.08 25.83
N ARG A 233 4.87 -10.04 26.05
CA ARG A 233 5.50 -10.86 24.99
C ARG A 233 4.48 -11.56 24.07
N TYR A 234 3.24 -11.71 24.52
CA TYR A 234 2.15 -12.37 23.81
C TYR A 234 0.91 -11.49 23.66
N ALA A 235 1.07 -10.16 23.71
CA ALA A 235 -0.03 -9.24 23.49
C ALA A 235 -0.66 -9.46 22.10
N THR A 236 -1.98 -9.61 22.07
CA THR A 236 -2.74 -9.69 20.83
C THR A 236 -2.95 -8.29 20.24
N THR A 237 -3.21 -8.17 18.94
CA THR A 237 -3.55 -6.89 18.28
C THR A 237 -4.64 -6.14 19.04
N ARG A 238 -5.68 -6.86 19.49
CA ARG A 238 -6.78 -6.30 20.26
C ARG A 238 -6.32 -5.70 21.59
N MET A 239 -5.46 -6.39 22.34
CA MET A 239 -4.90 -5.88 23.60
C MET A 239 -4.07 -4.62 23.38
N LEU A 240 -3.25 -4.59 22.32
CA LEU A 240 -2.46 -3.41 21.96
C LEU A 240 -3.37 -2.21 21.63
N MET A 241 -4.46 -2.45 20.88
CA MET A 241 -5.44 -1.41 20.56
C MET A 241 -6.22 -0.93 21.79
N GLU A 242 -6.63 -1.83 22.69
CA GLU A 242 -7.32 -1.49 23.93
C GLU A 242 -6.44 -0.62 24.83
N GLN A 243 -5.16 -0.97 24.98
CA GLN A 243 -4.20 -0.16 25.74
C GLN A 243 -4.04 1.25 25.16
N LEU A 244 -3.92 1.40 23.83
CA LEU A 244 -3.85 2.72 23.19
C LEU A 244 -5.16 3.49 23.27
N ALA A 245 -6.31 2.81 23.16
CA ALA A 245 -7.62 3.43 23.27
C ALA A 245 -7.88 3.96 24.69
N GLU A 246 -7.48 3.22 25.72
CA GLU A 246 -7.50 3.67 27.11
C GLU A 246 -6.64 4.92 27.27
N TYR A 247 -5.39 4.88 26.77
CA TYR A 247 -4.51 6.04 26.79
C TYR A 247 -5.12 7.28 26.12
N TYR A 248 -5.67 7.16 24.91
CA TYR A 248 -6.29 8.31 24.23
C TYR A 248 -7.62 8.77 24.84
N THR A 249 -8.27 7.93 25.64
CA THR A 249 -9.44 8.34 26.42
C THR A 249 -9.02 9.27 27.57
N GLU A 250 -7.92 8.94 28.24
CA GLU A 250 -7.34 9.77 29.31
C GLU A 250 -6.56 10.99 28.77
N HIS A 251 -5.97 10.84 27.59
CA HIS A 251 -5.14 11.84 26.92
C HIS A 251 -5.67 12.10 25.50
N PRO A 252 -6.79 12.83 25.36
CA PRO A 252 -7.36 13.15 24.06
C PRO A 252 -6.31 13.75 23.12
N ARG A 253 -6.35 13.31 21.86
CA ARG A 253 -5.43 13.83 20.83
C ARG A 253 -5.66 15.32 20.63
N THR A 254 -4.59 16.04 20.33
CA THR A 254 -4.66 17.46 19.97
C THR A 254 -5.28 17.60 18.58
N GLU A 255 -6.41 18.28 18.49
CA GLU A 255 -7.03 18.62 17.20
C GLU A 255 -6.42 19.88 16.62
N VAL A 256 -5.99 19.80 15.36
CA VAL A 256 -5.53 20.94 14.56
C VAL A 256 -6.54 21.16 13.45
N HIS A 257 -7.32 22.23 13.56
CA HIS A 257 -8.33 22.56 12.57
C HIS A 257 -7.71 23.24 11.35
N VAL A 258 -7.95 22.67 10.17
CA VAL A 258 -7.42 23.18 8.90
C VAL A 258 -8.57 23.39 7.93
N GLN A 259 -8.44 24.42 7.10
CA GLN A 259 -9.42 24.78 6.08
C GLN A 259 -8.80 24.52 4.71
N GLY A 260 -9.51 23.82 3.82
CA GLY A 260 -9.08 23.71 2.42
C GLY A 260 -9.11 25.07 1.69
N LYS A 261 -8.63 25.08 0.45
CA LYS A 261 -8.69 26.27 -0.42
C LYS A 261 -10.10 26.45 -0.97
N SER A 262 -10.71 27.61 -0.76
CA SER A 262 -12.04 27.94 -1.29
C SER A 262 -12.10 27.77 -2.81
N VAL A 263 -13.13 27.07 -3.28
CA VAL A 263 -13.33 26.82 -4.71
C VAL A 263 -14.28 27.87 -5.31
N PRO A 264 -13.97 28.42 -6.49
CA PRO A 264 -14.87 29.30 -7.23
C PRO A 264 -16.28 28.71 -7.43
N ALA A 265 -17.30 29.54 -7.21
CA ALA A 265 -18.71 29.12 -7.24
C ALA A 265 -19.13 28.44 -8.56
N HIS A 266 -18.57 28.86 -9.69
CA HIS A 266 -18.90 28.29 -10.99
C HIS A 266 -18.39 26.83 -11.14
N LEU A 267 -17.23 26.50 -10.56
CA LEU A 267 -16.69 25.13 -10.53
C LEU A 267 -17.50 24.25 -9.58
N LEU A 268 -17.89 24.78 -8.42
CA LEU A 268 -18.78 24.10 -7.48
C LEU A 268 -20.11 23.73 -8.14
N GLN A 269 -20.74 24.70 -8.81
CA GLN A 269 -22.02 24.49 -9.50
C GLN A 269 -21.89 23.46 -10.63
N GLY A 270 -20.79 23.51 -11.41
CA GLY A 270 -20.53 22.53 -12.46
C GLY A 270 -20.41 21.10 -11.93
N CYS A 271 -19.69 20.92 -10.82
CA CYS A 271 -19.57 19.63 -10.13
C CYS A 271 -20.92 19.14 -9.59
N LEU A 272 -21.63 19.99 -8.83
CA LEU A 272 -22.93 19.65 -8.23
C LEU A 272 -23.96 19.25 -9.29
N THR A 273 -24.10 20.02 -10.37
CA THR A 273 -25.02 19.71 -11.47
C THR A 273 -24.73 18.34 -12.10
N SER A 274 -23.44 18.01 -12.24
CA SER A 274 -23.01 16.71 -12.79
C SER A 274 -23.27 15.56 -11.83
N LEU A 275 -23.10 15.78 -10.51
CA LEU A 275 -23.33 14.79 -9.46
C LEU A 275 -24.82 14.51 -9.22
N ASP A 276 -25.66 15.54 -9.23
CA ASP A 276 -27.11 15.43 -9.04
C ASP A 276 -27.78 14.70 -10.21
N SER A 277 -27.22 14.82 -11.42
CA SER A 277 -27.69 14.09 -12.59
C SER A 277 -27.11 12.67 -12.72
N MET A 278 -26.16 12.28 -11.87
CA MET A 278 -25.48 11.00 -11.98
C MET A 278 -26.42 9.82 -11.70
N ALA A 279 -26.44 8.84 -12.60
CA ALA A 279 -27.09 7.56 -12.35
C ALA A 279 -26.22 6.70 -11.41
N TRP A 280 -26.36 6.92 -10.11
CA TRP A 280 -25.58 6.19 -9.10
C TRP A 280 -25.83 4.67 -9.17
N PRO A 281 -24.78 3.84 -9.05
CA PRO A 281 -24.95 2.39 -9.13
C PRO A 281 -25.86 1.89 -7.99
N PRO A 282 -26.88 1.08 -8.28
CA PRO A 282 -27.84 0.61 -7.28
C PRO A 282 -27.27 -0.48 -6.37
N LYS A 283 -26.11 -1.04 -6.72
CA LYS A 283 -25.42 -2.09 -5.97
C LYS A 283 -24.00 -1.65 -5.68
N ARG A 284 -23.52 -2.04 -4.50
CA ARG A 284 -22.12 -1.91 -4.07
C ARG A 284 -21.20 -2.47 -5.15
N GLU A 285 -20.38 -1.61 -5.77
CA GLU A 285 -19.33 -2.06 -6.69
C GLU A 285 -18.31 -2.95 -5.94
N ARG A 286 -18.07 -2.65 -4.66
CA ARG A 286 -17.24 -3.46 -3.74
C ARG A 286 -18.10 -4.13 -2.68
N ARG A 287 -18.25 -5.45 -2.73
CA ARG A 287 -18.96 -6.25 -1.71
C ARG A 287 -18.53 -5.95 -0.26
N LYS A 288 -17.26 -5.57 -0.05
CA LYS A 288 -16.66 -5.31 1.26
C LYS A 288 -16.84 -3.88 1.78
N VAL A 289 -17.23 -2.94 0.93
CA VAL A 289 -17.43 -1.55 1.35
C VAL A 289 -18.94 -1.32 1.43
N LYS A 290 -19.47 -1.06 2.64
CA LYS A 290 -20.86 -0.63 2.84
C LYS A 290 -21.00 0.85 2.44
N ALA A 291 -20.66 1.17 1.20
CA ALA A 291 -20.85 2.48 0.59
C ALA A 291 -21.82 2.32 -0.56
N ASP A 292 -23.09 2.65 -0.31
CA ASP A 292 -24.01 2.89 -1.41
C ASP A 292 -23.53 4.16 -2.15
N HIS A 293 -23.74 4.21 -3.47
CA HIS A 293 -23.33 5.36 -4.27
C HIS A 293 -21.82 5.68 -4.22
N TYR A 294 -20.99 4.64 -4.32
CA TYR A 294 -19.53 4.76 -4.46
C TYR A 294 -19.11 4.38 -5.89
N VAL A 295 -18.36 5.27 -6.56
CA VAL A 295 -17.84 5.06 -7.93
C VAL A 295 -16.39 5.49 -8.00
N VAL A 296 -15.54 4.72 -8.70
CA VAL A 296 -14.18 5.14 -9.05
C VAL A 296 -14.09 5.44 -10.55
N ILE A 297 -13.80 6.70 -10.88
CA ILE A 297 -13.58 7.14 -12.25
C ILE A 297 -12.08 7.13 -12.54
N ASN A 298 -11.63 6.14 -13.30
CA ASN A 298 -10.33 6.15 -13.97
C ASN A 298 -10.32 7.14 -15.15
N MET A 299 -9.29 8.00 -15.21
CA MET A 299 -9.19 9.09 -16.19
C MET A 299 -8.87 8.64 -17.62
N THR A 300 -8.24 7.47 -17.81
CA THR A 300 -7.89 6.95 -19.14
C THR A 300 -8.96 6.03 -19.72
N LYS A 301 -9.90 5.57 -18.89
CA LYS A 301 -10.98 4.69 -19.31
C LYS A 301 -12.06 5.45 -20.08
N HIS A 302 -12.54 4.84 -21.16
CA HIS A 302 -13.75 5.27 -21.84
C HIS A 302 -14.98 4.67 -21.14
N TYR A 303 -15.92 5.51 -20.73
CA TYR A 303 -17.19 5.09 -20.12
C TYR A 303 -18.28 5.03 -21.18
N LYS A 304 -19.21 4.07 -21.04
CA LYS A 304 -20.32 3.90 -21.98
C LYS A 304 -21.57 4.65 -21.55
N ASP A 305 -21.67 5.01 -20.28
CA ASP A 305 -22.77 5.80 -19.75
C ASP A 305 -22.59 7.30 -20.03
N GLU A 306 -23.70 8.03 -20.02
CA GLU A 306 -23.75 9.46 -20.34
C GLU A 306 -23.24 10.35 -19.20
N TYR A 307 -23.29 9.86 -17.95
CA TYR A 307 -23.11 10.69 -16.75
C TYR A 307 -21.66 10.77 -16.28
N THR A 308 -20.94 9.63 -16.29
CA THR A 308 -19.55 9.55 -15.85
C THR A 308 -18.63 10.49 -16.62
N PRO A 309 -18.76 10.64 -17.97
CA PRO A 309 -18.01 11.64 -18.71
C PRO A 309 -18.22 13.08 -18.21
N ARG A 310 -19.46 13.46 -17.86
CA ARG A 310 -19.78 14.81 -17.34
C ARG A 310 -19.14 15.07 -15.98
N VAL A 311 -19.27 14.12 -15.05
CA VAL A 311 -18.62 14.21 -13.73
C VAL A 311 -17.10 14.32 -13.90
N ARG A 312 -16.51 13.49 -14.78
CA ARG A 312 -15.09 13.52 -15.09
C ARG A 312 -14.64 14.87 -15.64
N GLU A 313 -15.38 15.45 -16.58
CA GLU A 313 -15.08 16.76 -17.18
C GLU A 313 -15.16 17.89 -16.15
N ALA A 314 -16.22 17.93 -15.34
CA ALA A 314 -16.36 18.92 -14.26
C ALA A 314 -15.23 18.81 -13.22
N CYS A 315 -14.89 17.57 -12.83
CA CYS A 315 -13.77 17.27 -11.93
C CYS A 315 -12.42 17.69 -12.54
N LYS A 316 -12.23 17.49 -13.85
CA LYS A 316 -11.01 17.92 -14.54
C LYS A 316 -10.90 19.44 -14.55
N ALA A 317 -11.98 20.14 -14.91
CA ALA A 317 -12.01 21.61 -14.89
C ALA A 317 -11.68 22.16 -13.50
N LEU A 318 -12.24 21.55 -12.44
CA LEU A 318 -11.91 21.89 -11.06
C LEU A 318 -10.41 21.76 -10.77
N MET A 319 -9.80 20.62 -11.11
CA MET A 319 -8.38 20.38 -10.82
C MET A 319 -7.44 21.20 -11.70
N ASP A 320 -7.78 21.41 -12.98
CA ASP A 320 -6.99 22.23 -13.89
C ASP A 320 -6.86 23.68 -13.37
N GLU A 321 -7.90 24.23 -12.73
CA GLU A 321 -7.86 25.58 -12.16
C GLU A 321 -7.26 25.60 -10.75
N MET A 322 -7.65 24.66 -9.88
CA MET A 322 -7.28 24.72 -8.46
C MET A 322 -5.90 24.14 -8.17
N ALA A 323 -5.43 23.17 -8.96
CA ALA A 323 -4.18 22.45 -8.77
C ALA A 323 -3.60 21.95 -10.12
N PRO A 324 -3.26 22.86 -11.06
CA PRO A 324 -2.84 22.51 -12.43
C PRO A 324 -1.62 21.59 -12.50
N GLU A 325 -0.76 21.62 -11.47
CA GLU A 325 0.47 20.82 -11.41
C GLU A 325 0.23 19.38 -10.92
N TYR A 326 -0.96 19.09 -10.39
CA TYR A 326 -1.25 17.77 -9.84
C TYR A 326 -1.82 16.82 -10.88
N ALA A 327 -1.02 15.83 -11.26
CA ALA A 327 -1.47 14.74 -12.11
C ALA A 327 -2.16 13.63 -11.28
N PHE A 328 -3.42 13.35 -11.60
CA PHE A 328 -4.19 12.27 -11.01
C PHE A 328 -4.65 11.27 -12.06
N THR A 329 -4.82 10.01 -11.65
CA THR A 329 -5.27 8.92 -12.55
C THR A 329 -6.67 8.44 -12.23
N HIS A 330 -7.17 8.74 -11.04
CA HIS A 330 -8.46 8.27 -10.55
C HIS A 330 -9.17 9.36 -9.73
N ILE A 331 -10.51 9.28 -9.72
CA ILE A 331 -11.38 10.06 -8.86
C ILE A 331 -12.28 9.08 -8.11
N ALA A 332 -12.24 9.08 -6.78
CA ALA A 332 -13.28 8.41 -5.99
C ALA A 332 -14.43 9.39 -5.77
N VAL A 333 -15.62 9.00 -6.20
CA VAL A 333 -16.84 9.79 -6.13
C VAL A 333 -17.81 9.07 -5.21
N THR A 334 -18.27 9.76 -4.16
CA THR A 334 -19.21 9.17 -3.19
C THR A 334 -20.39 10.09 -2.94
N LYS A 335 -21.56 9.52 -2.68
CA LYS A 335 -22.74 10.23 -2.17
C LYS A 335 -23.17 9.66 -0.83
N ASN A 336 -23.38 10.55 0.11
CA ASN A 336 -23.86 10.31 1.47
C ASN A 336 -23.01 9.31 2.27
N PHE A 337 -21.71 9.24 1.97
CA PHE A 337 -20.78 8.28 2.55
C PHE A 337 -20.00 8.87 3.74
N VAL A 338 -19.90 8.08 4.80
CA VAL A 338 -19.01 8.31 5.95
C VAL A 338 -17.88 7.30 5.87
N GLY A 339 -16.67 7.77 5.54
CA GLY A 339 -15.49 6.93 5.47
C GLY A 339 -15.04 6.45 6.84
N SER A 340 -15.02 5.13 7.07
CA SER A 340 -14.44 4.52 8.27
C SER A 340 -12.91 4.74 8.32
N PRO A 341 -12.26 4.68 9.49
CA PRO A 341 -10.80 4.79 9.58
C PRO A 341 -10.06 3.77 8.70
N HIS A 342 -9.15 4.26 7.86
CA HIS A 342 -8.34 3.43 6.95
C HIS A 342 -7.05 4.14 6.50
N LYS A 343 -6.20 3.40 5.76
CA LYS A 343 -5.06 3.91 4.98
C LYS A 343 -5.26 3.52 3.52
N ASP A 344 -5.00 4.44 2.61
CA ASP A 344 -5.01 4.16 1.17
C ASP A 344 -3.66 3.59 0.74
N VAL A 345 -3.46 2.29 1.01
CA VAL A 345 -2.18 1.59 0.77
C VAL A 345 -1.77 1.49 -0.69
N LEU A 346 -2.67 1.80 -1.63
CA LEU A 346 -2.40 1.77 -3.07
C LEU A 346 -2.00 3.12 -3.64
N ASP A 347 -2.10 4.18 -2.84
CA ASP A 347 -1.73 5.51 -3.26
C ASP A 347 -0.22 5.65 -3.36
N THR A 348 0.23 6.21 -4.47
CA THR A 348 1.64 6.50 -4.70
C THR A 348 1.99 7.94 -4.37
N SER A 349 1.00 8.81 -4.16
CA SER A 349 1.16 10.24 -3.88
C SER A 349 0.17 10.73 -2.83
N PHE A 350 0.23 12.01 -2.47
CA PHE A 350 -0.86 12.68 -1.77
C PHE A 350 -2.12 12.76 -2.65
N GLN A 351 -3.24 13.11 -2.03
CA GLN A 351 -4.56 13.26 -2.64
C GLN A 351 -5.03 14.72 -2.54
N PHE A 352 -6.01 15.06 -3.38
CA PHE A 352 -6.88 16.22 -3.11
C PHE A 352 -8.29 15.74 -2.75
N ALA A 353 -8.91 16.39 -1.78
CA ALA A 353 -10.22 16.05 -1.25
C ALA A 353 -11.13 17.28 -1.22
N ILE A 354 -12.37 17.11 -1.66
CA ILE A 354 -13.43 18.12 -1.53
C ILE A 354 -14.76 17.42 -1.21
N SER A 355 -15.57 18.04 -0.37
CA SER A 355 -16.96 17.68 -0.16
C SER A 355 -17.91 18.78 -0.64
N LEU A 356 -19.04 18.37 -1.20
CA LEU A 356 -20.04 19.24 -1.81
C LEU A 356 -21.43 18.85 -1.30
N GLY A 357 -22.43 19.70 -1.55
CA GLY A 357 -23.83 19.41 -1.27
C GLY A 357 -24.41 20.31 -0.19
N SER A 358 -25.60 19.95 0.28
CA SER A 358 -26.42 20.75 1.18
C SER A 358 -26.22 20.44 2.66
N PHE A 359 -25.35 19.49 3.02
CA PHE A 359 -25.02 19.22 4.41
C PHE A 359 -24.51 20.48 5.14
N THR A 360 -24.89 20.64 6.41
CA THR A 360 -24.60 21.84 7.21
C THR A 360 -23.73 21.57 8.42
N ASP A 361 -23.68 20.31 8.86
CA ASP A 361 -23.06 19.92 10.13
C ASP A 361 -22.13 18.73 9.93
N GLY A 362 -20.98 18.75 10.60
CA GLY A 362 -20.02 17.65 10.60
C GLY A 362 -19.33 17.40 9.25
N GLY A 363 -18.97 16.14 8.97
CA GLY A 363 -18.44 15.72 7.67
C GLY A 363 -16.99 16.14 7.39
N GLN A 364 -16.27 16.60 8.41
CA GLN A 364 -14.85 16.93 8.32
C GLN A 364 -14.02 15.68 8.01
N LEU A 365 -12.99 15.86 7.19
CA LEU A 365 -11.99 14.83 6.93
C LEU A 365 -10.95 14.89 8.05
N CYS A 366 -10.81 13.81 8.80
CA CYS A 366 -9.87 13.70 9.90
C CYS A 366 -8.67 12.88 9.45
N VAL A 367 -7.45 13.41 9.61
CA VAL A 367 -6.21 12.75 9.18
C VAL A 367 -5.22 12.76 10.34
N GLU A 368 -4.77 11.58 10.79
CA GLU A 368 -3.77 11.49 11.84
C GLU A 368 -2.43 12.03 11.35
N ASN A 369 -1.85 12.95 12.13
CA ASN A 369 -0.49 13.38 11.87
C ASN A 369 0.50 12.39 12.49
N THR A 370 1.18 11.64 11.63
CA THR A 370 2.33 10.81 12.06
C THR A 370 3.63 11.26 11.38
N ALA A 371 3.66 12.47 10.82
CA ALA A 371 4.85 13.01 10.16
C ALA A 371 5.79 13.65 11.20
N GLY A 372 7.02 13.16 11.28
CA GLY A 372 8.03 13.64 12.23
C GLY A 372 7.95 12.97 13.62
N LYS A 373 8.53 13.62 14.65
CA LYS A 373 8.61 13.15 16.04
C LYS A 373 7.24 12.92 16.73
N CYS A 374 6.12 13.17 16.05
CA CYS A 374 4.76 12.88 16.51
C CYS A 374 4.40 11.40 16.30
N GLU A 375 5.34 10.48 16.59
CA GLU A 375 5.24 9.05 16.30
C GLU A 375 4.14 8.32 17.12
N GLY A 376 3.43 9.02 18.00
CA GLY A 376 2.38 8.48 18.84
C GLY A 376 0.95 8.68 18.32
N GLY A 377 0.72 9.26 17.13
CA GLY A 377 -0.64 9.54 16.65
C GLY A 377 -1.43 10.46 17.58
N THR A 378 -0.74 11.38 18.27
CA THR A 378 -1.31 12.26 19.30
C THR A 378 -1.91 13.55 18.74
N GLU A 379 -1.74 13.78 17.44
CA GLU A 379 -2.28 14.95 16.74
C GLU A 379 -3.19 14.52 15.60
N LEU A 380 -4.34 15.19 15.50
CA LEU A 380 -5.37 14.93 14.50
C LEU A 380 -5.66 16.20 13.72
N PHE A 381 -5.43 16.19 12.41
CA PHE A 381 -5.89 17.27 11.56
C PHE A 381 -7.38 17.09 11.25
N VAL A 382 -8.18 18.09 11.61
CA VAL A 382 -9.61 18.14 11.31
C VAL A 382 -9.83 19.12 10.16
N VAL A 383 -9.99 18.57 8.96
CA VAL A 383 -9.98 19.32 7.70
C VAL A 383 -11.40 19.61 7.24
N ASP A 384 -11.72 20.89 7.13
CA ASP A 384 -12.93 21.34 6.46
C ASP A 384 -12.75 21.28 4.93
N THR A 385 -13.53 20.40 4.31
CA THR A 385 -13.56 20.17 2.86
C THR A 385 -14.85 20.66 2.21
N HIS A 386 -15.78 21.25 2.97
CA HIS A 386 -17.08 21.65 2.43
C HIS A 386 -16.91 22.87 1.52
N ASN A 387 -17.09 22.66 0.22
CA ASN A 387 -16.83 23.62 -0.85
C ASN A 387 -15.37 24.15 -0.88
N LYS A 388 -14.45 23.39 -0.29
CA LYS A 388 -13.03 23.72 -0.18
C LYS A 388 -12.18 22.53 -0.62
N LEU A 389 -11.20 22.78 -1.48
CA LEU A 389 -10.27 21.76 -1.95
C LEU A 389 -9.09 21.66 -0.95
N ALA A 390 -8.99 20.54 -0.26
CA ALA A 390 -7.90 20.26 0.67
C ALA A 390 -6.87 19.30 0.04
N LYS A 391 -5.60 19.48 0.39
CA LYS A 391 -4.51 18.57 0.02
C LYS A 391 -4.11 17.76 1.25
N CYS A 392 -4.21 16.44 1.16
CA CYS A 392 -3.92 15.52 2.26
C CYS A 392 -3.24 14.25 1.74
N ASP A 393 -2.52 13.55 2.60
CA ASP A 393 -1.88 12.30 2.22
C ASP A 393 -2.70 11.10 2.75
N GLY A 394 -3.46 10.46 1.85
CA GLY A 394 -4.31 9.30 2.18
C GLY A 394 -3.55 8.07 2.66
N ARG A 395 -2.21 8.07 2.58
CA ARG A 395 -1.35 7.01 3.13
C ARG A 395 -1.23 7.10 4.66
N PHE A 396 -1.74 8.15 5.29
CA PHE A 396 -1.94 8.24 6.74
C PHE A 396 -3.34 7.75 7.13
N ILE A 397 -3.53 7.45 8.42
CA ILE A 397 -4.85 7.05 8.91
C ILE A 397 -5.80 8.22 8.78
N HIS A 398 -6.95 7.99 8.16
CA HIS A 398 -7.96 9.02 8.00
C HIS A 398 -9.38 8.45 7.99
N TRP A 399 -10.35 9.31 8.33
CA TRP A 399 -11.78 9.02 8.32
C TRP A 399 -12.60 10.30 8.08
N VAL A 400 -13.91 10.14 7.89
CA VAL A 400 -14.85 11.26 7.82
C VAL A 400 -15.72 11.24 9.07
N ARG A 401 -15.83 12.38 9.77
CA ARG A 401 -16.78 12.53 10.90
C ARG A 401 -18.22 12.36 10.42
N SER A 402 -19.12 11.95 11.32
CA SER A 402 -20.55 11.93 11.00
C SER A 402 -21.03 13.32 10.54
N TYR A 403 -22.05 13.38 9.68
CA TYR A 403 -22.54 14.64 9.12
C TYR A 403 -24.07 14.64 9.04
N GLY A 404 -24.66 15.82 8.88
CA GLY A 404 -26.11 16.00 8.80
C GLY A 404 -26.53 17.23 7.99
N GLY A 405 -27.84 17.41 7.86
CA GLY A 405 -28.44 18.60 7.24
C GLY A 405 -28.64 18.54 5.72
N GLY A 406 -28.26 17.46 5.04
CA GLY A 406 -28.49 17.34 3.61
C GLY A 406 -27.67 16.26 2.93
N ASP A 407 -27.64 16.32 1.59
CA ASP A 407 -26.80 15.46 0.78
C ASP A 407 -25.34 15.90 0.88
N ARG A 408 -24.44 14.91 1.00
CA ARG A 408 -22.98 15.11 0.99
C ARG A 408 -22.36 14.30 -0.12
N TYR A 409 -21.76 14.98 -1.08
CA TYR A 409 -20.89 14.37 -2.07
C TYR A 409 -19.43 14.48 -1.64
N SER A 410 -18.58 13.55 -2.05
CA SER A 410 -17.13 13.71 -1.93
C SER A 410 -16.43 13.30 -3.21
N LEU A 411 -15.42 14.09 -3.56
CA LEU A 411 -14.52 13.87 -4.69
C LEU A 411 -13.10 13.76 -4.14
N ILE A 412 -12.48 12.60 -4.30
CA ILE A 412 -11.08 12.36 -3.93
C ILE A 412 -10.28 12.13 -5.19
N PHE A 413 -9.28 12.97 -5.44
CA PHE A 413 -8.38 12.90 -6.58
C PHE A 413 -7.09 12.23 -6.14
N PHE A 414 -6.75 11.10 -6.75
CA PHE A 414 -5.59 10.31 -6.33
C PHE A 414 -4.89 9.65 -7.51
N THR A 415 -3.70 9.10 -7.23
CA THR A 415 -2.94 8.36 -8.23
C THR A 415 -2.31 7.11 -7.65
N ASN A 416 -2.40 6.04 -8.45
CA ASN A 416 -1.74 4.76 -8.18
C ASN A 416 -0.55 4.56 -9.13
N SER A 417 -0.19 5.60 -9.89
CA SER A 417 0.90 5.57 -10.86
C SER A 417 2.22 5.76 -10.13
N VAL A 418 3.11 4.77 -10.23
CA VAL A 418 4.46 4.83 -9.63
C VAL A 418 5.27 5.99 -10.24
N GLN A 419 5.01 6.34 -11.50
CA GLN A 419 5.66 7.47 -12.19
C GLN A 419 5.26 8.83 -11.60
N MET A 420 4.14 8.90 -10.88
CA MET A 420 3.65 10.10 -10.21
C MET A 420 3.83 10.01 -8.69
N SER A 421 4.71 9.11 -8.23
CA SER A 421 4.93 8.89 -6.80
C SER A 421 5.57 10.12 -6.16
N THR A 422 5.09 10.49 -4.99
CA THR A 422 5.72 11.52 -4.15
C THR A 422 6.17 10.92 -2.83
N PRO A 423 7.24 11.46 -2.20
CA PRO A 423 7.60 11.07 -0.85
C PRO A 423 6.42 11.27 0.11
N LYS A 424 6.32 10.43 1.13
CA LYS A 424 5.39 10.64 2.23
C LYS A 424 5.95 11.75 3.12
N THR A 425 5.25 12.88 3.20
CA THR A 425 5.70 14.07 3.94
C THR A 425 4.77 14.34 5.12
N CYS A 426 3.92 15.38 5.05
CA CYS A 426 2.93 15.72 6.06
C CYS A 426 1.56 15.09 5.76
N ALA A 427 0.78 14.88 6.82
CA ALA A 427 -0.57 14.33 6.70
C ALA A 427 -1.53 15.31 5.99
N VAL A 428 -1.43 16.59 6.30
CA VAL A 428 -2.19 17.67 5.67
C VAL A 428 -1.23 18.79 5.30
N PHE A 429 -1.40 19.33 4.10
CA PHE A 429 -0.61 20.46 3.64
C PHE A 429 -1.37 21.72 4.01
N PRO A 430 -0.80 22.62 4.84
CA PRO A 430 -1.42 23.92 5.07
C PRO A 430 -1.59 24.62 3.72
N ASN A 431 -2.59 25.49 3.59
CA ASN A 431 -2.76 26.28 2.37
C ASN A 431 -1.46 27.05 2.11
N GLU A 432 -0.63 26.53 1.21
CA GLU A 432 0.50 27.25 0.66
C GLU A 432 -0.12 28.42 -0.12
N SER A 433 -0.01 29.61 0.47
CA SER A 433 -0.58 30.87 -0.01
C SER A 433 -0.03 31.27 -1.37
#